data_AF-A0A4R8RW56-F1
#
_entry.id   AF-A0A4R8RW56-F1
#
_cell.length_a   1.000
_cell.length_b   1.000
_cell.length_c   1.000
_cell.angle_alpha   90.00
_cell.angle_beta   90.00
_cell.angle_gamma   90.00
#
_symmetry.space_group_name_H-M   'P 1'
#
loop_
_entity.id
_entity.type
_entity.pdbx_description
1 polymer ?
#
loop_
_entity_poly.entity_id
_entity_poly.type
_entity_poly.pdbx_seq_one_letter_code
_entity_poly.pdbx_strand_id
1 'polypeptide(L)'
;MSLFKRTFRSQDPSVRVDKSSRLKKSSSIRDQQKLSKMHRSAAEDQPAPMAPPPAVAASASATRGPAPVPSKHHNHNHHSPSPAKPSVAPSPIVTLTVGREGRLFAAHEDVLFQSPFFEAACRGQFFESQSKRIALPDEEPEVFSAVLEYLYKGDYYPRLVHNRHRNSWELEDAVKGTPQSSPNPDNYRGGRAPPAPGAYPPTPKSTNTTATTTSTTGSDATIFVAGCGQHILRDTVIYCAAERYGLEELKRLALRKQGLQSGVDVGTILRSAQYAYAHTPDSDSRLRAHYLALIIRCRKTFKRSGTMQTEMEHGGSKLFFDLFVAMCNHLDDVIDHSNARTPKTV
;
A
#
# COMPACT_ATOMS: atom_id res chain seq x y z
N MET A 1 -61.45 -11.66 -2.96
CA MET A 1 -62.55 -12.16 -3.83
C MET A 1 -62.48 -11.43 -5.16
N SER A 2 -62.86 -12.10 -6.25
CA SER A 2 -62.83 -11.68 -7.67
C SER A 2 -61.47 -11.86 -8.37
N LEU A 3 -61.18 -12.94 -9.11
CA LEU A 3 -61.70 -13.44 -10.41
C LEU A 3 -61.45 -12.48 -11.58
N PHE A 4 -60.69 -12.93 -12.60
CA PHE A 4 -60.99 -12.85 -14.05
C PHE A 4 -59.82 -13.54 -14.81
N LYS A 5 -59.93 -14.83 -15.16
CA LYS A 5 -60.43 -15.42 -16.43
C LYS A 5 -59.56 -15.15 -17.67
N ARG A 6 -58.91 -16.23 -18.12
CA ARG A 6 -58.43 -16.48 -19.50
C ARG A 6 -59.59 -16.87 -20.42
N THR A 7 -59.57 -16.42 -21.68
CA THR A 7 -60.14 -17.05 -22.90
C THR A 7 -59.40 -16.46 -24.13
N PHE A 8 -58.54 -17.20 -24.85
CA PHE A 8 -58.72 -17.85 -26.20
C PHE A 8 -59.19 -16.91 -27.33
N ARG A 9 -58.87 -17.01 -28.63
CA ARG A 9 -57.85 -17.62 -29.55
C ARG A 9 -58.44 -17.37 -30.97
N SER A 10 -57.66 -16.93 -31.95
CA SER A 10 -57.87 -17.18 -33.41
C SER A 10 -56.64 -16.61 -34.17
N GLN A 11 -55.69 -17.42 -34.64
CA GLN A 11 -55.59 -18.06 -35.97
C GLN A 11 -55.70 -17.12 -37.17
N ASP A 12 -54.57 -16.92 -37.85
CA ASP A 12 -54.49 -16.93 -39.32
C ASP A 12 -53.17 -17.61 -39.77
N PRO A 13 -53.16 -18.41 -40.85
CA PRO A 13 -52.01 -19.19 -41.30
C PRO A 13 -51.37 -18.59 -42.56
N SER A 14 -50.05 -18.43 -42.56
CA SER A 14 -49.14 -18.58 -43.70
C SER A 14 -47.91 -17.70 -43.48
N VAL A 15 -46.73 -18.33 -43.37
CA VAL A 15 -45.52 -18.01 -44.14
C VAL A 15 -44.51 -19.10 -43.80
N ARG A 16 -44.12 -19.84 -44.84
CA ARG A 16 -43.13 -20.91 -44.81
C ARG A 16 -41.75 -20.38 -44.41
N VAL A 17 -41.07 -21.18 -43.60
CA VAL A 17 -39.66 -21.09 -43.23
C VAL A 17 -38.81 -21.63 -44.38
N ASP A 18 -37.74 -20.91 -44.78
CA ASP A 18 -36.39 -21.45 -45.04
C ASP A 18 -35.45 -20.38 -45.61
N LYS A 19 -34.34 -20.07 -44.91
CA LYS A 19 -32.97 -20.03 -45.48
C LYS A 19 -31.92 -19.58 -44.46
N SER A 20 -31.11 -20.55 -44.07
CA SER A 20 -29.66 -20.54 -43.85
C SER A 20 -28.90 -19.24 -44.16
N SER A 21 -28.23 -18.68 -43.16
CA SER A 21 -27.03 -17.84 -43.35
C SER A 21 -25.87 -18.36 -42.48
N ARG A 22 -24.94 -19.00 -43.17
CA ARG A 22 -23.69 -19.57 -42.68
C ARG A 22 -22.66 -18.44 -42.57
N LEU A 23 -22.42 -17.89 -41.39
CA LEU A 23 -21.26 -17.02 -41.16
C LEU A 23 -20.00 -17.85 -40.86
N LYS A 24 -19.00 -17.64 -41.72
CA LYS A 24 -17.70 -18.31 -41.70
C LYS A 24 -16.90 -17.90 -40.47
N LYS A 25 -16.43 -18.91 -39.74
CA LYS A 25 -15.43 -18.83 -38.68
C LYS A 25 -14.08 -18.47 -39.30
N SER A 26 -13.55 -17.28 -38.99
CA SER A 26 -12.15 -16.95 -39.22
C SER A 26 -11.32 -17.55 -38.08
N SER A 27 -10.60 -18.61 -38.38
CA SER A 27 -9.58 -19.18 -37.51
C SER A 27 -8.30 -18.36 -37.65
N SER A 28 -7.94 -17.59 -36.63
CA SER A 28 -6.56 -17.11 -36.45
C SER A 28 -5.93 -17.84 -35.27
N ILE A 29 -5.31 -18.97 -35.58
CA ILE A 29 -4.27 -19.58 -34.75
C ILE A 29 -2.96 -18.94 -35.21
N ARG A 30 -2.44 -17.96 -34.47
CA ARG A 30 -1.00 -17.65 -34.31
C ARG A 30 -0.82 -16.36 -33.50
N ASP A 31 -0.45 -16.51 -32.24
CA ASP A 31 0.67 -15.78 -31.63
C ASP A 31 0.95 -16.29 -30.18
N GLN A 32 1.40 -17.54 -30.06
CA GLN A 32 2.03 -18.04 -28.82
C GLN A 32 3.54 -17.76 -28.76
N GLN A 33 4.12 -17.07 -29.76
CA GLN A 33 5.56 -16.75 -29.80
C GLN A 33 5.92 -15.31 -29.39
N LYS A 34 4.95 -14.46 -29.02
CA LYS A 34 5.23 -13.10 -28.50
C LYS A 34 5.29 -12.99 -26.97
N LEU A 35 4.90 -14.02 -26.23
CA LEU A 35 5.01 -14.04 -24.76
C LEU A 35 6.36 -14.60 -24.25
N SER A 36 7.14 -15.27 -25.09
CA SER A 36 8.45 -15.82 -24.72
C SER A 36 9.64 -14.86 -24.93
N LYS A 37 9.42 -13.68 -25.53
CA LYS A 37 10.47 -12.65 -25.72
C LYS A 37 10.42 -11.48 -24.73
N MET A 38 9.45 -11.43 -23.81
CA MET A 38 9.48 -10.49 -22.66
C MET A 38 10.07 -11.09 -21.38
N HIS A 39 10.17 -12.43 -21.28
CA HIS A 39 10.79 -13.09 -20.12
C HIS A 39 12.31 -13.33 -20.26
N ARG A 40 12.94 -12.90 -21.36
CA ARG A 40 14.40 -13.03 -21.57
C ARG A 40 15.16 -11.69 -21.56
N SER A 41 14.47 -10.55 -21.47
CA SER A 41 15.10 -9.21 -21.53
C SER A 41 15.16 -8.47 -20.19
N ALA A 42 15.03 -9.18 -19.06
CA ALA A 42 15.09 -8.61 -17.71
C ALA A 42 16.18 -9.26 -16.85
N ALA A 43 17.22 -9.83 -17.50
CA ALA A 43 18.35 -10.45 -16.84
C ALA A 43 19.66 -10.07 -17.54
N GLU A 44 19.91 -8.77 -17.69
CA GLU A 44 21.24 -8.25 -18.03
C GLU A 44 21.32 -6.78 -17.61
N ASP A 45 21.47 -6.54 -16.30
CA ASP A 45 22.23 -5.39 -15.79
C ASP A 45 22.64 -5.68 -14.33
N GLN A 46 23.78 -6.36 -14.17
CA GLN A 46 24.51 -6.44 -12.90
C GLN A 46 25.85 -5.73 -13.09
N PRO A 47 26.18 -4.68 -12.33
CA PRO A 47 27.56 -4.25 -12.21
C PRO A 47 28.27 -5.18 -11.21
N ALA A 48 29.31 -5.87 -11.67
CA ALA A 48 30.20 -6.67 -10.83
C ALA A 48 31.09 -5.77 -9.94
N PRO A 49 31.58 -6.27 -8.78
CA PRO A 49 32.34 -5.49 -7.81
C PRO A 49 33.82 -5.43 -8.18
N MET A 50 34.44 -4.24 -8.14
CA MET A 50 35.90 -4.08 -8.25
C MET A 50 36.54 -3.84 -6.89
N ALA A 51 37.52 -4.67 -6.53
CA ALA A 51 38.47 -4.47 -5.44
C ALA A 51 39.82 -3.90 -5.98
N PRO A 52 40.63 -3.19 -5.15
CA PRO A 52 41.87 -2.47 -5.54
C PRO A 52 43.11 -3.41 -5.47
N PRO A 53 44.42 -3.02 -5.61
CA PRO A 53 45.16 -1.72 -5.74
C PRO A 53 46.25 -1.81 -6.89
N PRO A 54 47.46 -1.15 -6.95
CA PRO A 54 48.14 -0.16 -6.09
C PRO A 54 48.78 1.08 -6.81
N ALA A 55 49.30 1.99 -5.98
CA ALA A 55 50.11 3.15 -6.34
C ALA A 55 51.55 2.79 -6.76
N VAL A 56 52.17 3.56 -7.67
CA VAL A 56 53.52 4.14 -7.56
C VAL A 56 53.93 5.00 -8.78
N ALA A 57 54.56 6.13 -8.45
CA ALA A 57 55.74 6.76 -9.07
C ALA A 57 55.73 7.44 -10.46
N ALA A 58 56.36 8.62 -10.41
CA ALA A 58 56.64 9.63 -11.43
C ALA A 58 57.69 9.26 -12.49
N SER A 59 57.71 10.02 -13.60
CA SER A 59 58.87 10.54 -14.37
C SER A 59 58.31 11.36 -15.57
N ALA A 60 58.48 12.68 -15.70
CA ALA A 60 59.66 13.52 -16.01
C ALA A 60 60.12 13.52 -17.49
N SER A 61 59.89 14.64 -18.19
CA SER A 61 60.77 15.28 -19.23
C SER A 61 60.02 16.49 -19.83
N ALA A 62 60.37 17.76 -19.58
CA ALA A 62 61.55 18.54 -19.94
C ALA A 62 61.54 19.10 -21.39
N THR A 63 61.16 20.39 -21.53
CA THR A 63 61.74 21.28 -22.55
C THR A 63 61.78 22.72 -22.05
N ARG A 64 62.85 23.42 -22.43
CA ARG A 64 63.52 24.54 -21.77
C ARG A 64 63.56 25.74 -22.72
N GLY A 65 63.38 26.97 -22.22
CA GLY A 65 63.69 28.21 -22.97
C GLY A 65 63.18 29.49 -22.28
N PRO A 66 63.87 30.65 -22.38
CA PRO A 66 64.26 31.42 -21.19
C PRO A 66 63.59 32.80 -21.01
N ALA A 67 63.75 33.37 -19.80
CA ALA A 67 63.37 34.73 -19.39
C ALA A 67 64.36 35.82 -19.87
N PRO A 68 64.01 37.12 -19.79
CA PRO A 68 64.47 37.94 -18.65
C PRO A 68 63.48 38.99 -18.07
N VAL A 69 63.86 39.48 -16.89
CA VAL A 69 63.33 40.43 -15.86
C VAL A 69 63.07 41.91 -16.29
N PRO A 70 62.74 42.88 -15.38
CA PRO A 70 61.52 43.08 -14.58
C PRO A 70 60.95 44.53 -14.71
N SER A 71 59.71 44.83 -14.29
CA SER A 71 59.28 46.22 -13.92
C SER A 71 57.92 46.31 -13.23
N LYS A 72 57.79 47.36 -12.42
CA LYS A 72 56.85 47.63 -11.33
C LYS A 72 55.43 48.08 -11.73
N HIS A 73 54.53 48.00 -10.73
CA HIS A 73 53.30 48.78 -10.50
C HIS A 73 52.09 48.55 -11.44
N HIS A 74 51.03 47.91 -10.94
CA HIS A 74 49.80 48.61 -10.55
C HIS A 74 48.81 47.69 -9.80
N ASN A 75 48.29 48.23 -8.72
CA ASN A 75 47.22 47.73 -7.88
C ASN A 75 45.89 47.77 -8.66
N HIS A 76 45.17 46.66 -8.82
CA HIS A 76 43.71 46.67 -9.07
C HIS A 76 43.04 45.47 -8.41
N ASN A 77 42.07 45.84 -7.57
CA ASN A 77 41.30 45.01 -6.66
C ASN A 77 40.15 44.35 -7.44
N HIS A 78 40.24 43.04 -7.70
CA HIS A 78 39.10 42.25 -8.18
C HIS A 78 38.95 41.00 -7.30
N HIS A 79 38.35 41.19 -6.13
CA HIS A 79 37.67 40.11 -5.43
C HIS A 79 36.38 39.80 -6.20
N SER A 80 36.44 38.79 -7.08
CA SER A 80 35.25 38.16 -7.62
C SER A 80 34.48 37.52 -6.44
N PRO A 81 33.19 37.84 -6.22
CA PRO A 81 32.41 37.14 -5.23
C PRO A 81 32.26 35.69 -5.71
N SER A 82 32.88 34.77 -4.98
CA SER A 82 32.62 33.34 -5.10
C SER A 82 31.10 33.12 -4.94
N PRO A 83 30.42 32.31 -5.78
CA PRO A 83 29.00 32.05 -5.59
C PRO A 83 28.83 31.38 -4.23
N ALA A 84 28.20 32.10 -3.31
CA ALA A 84 27.84 31.58 -2.01
C ALA A 84 27.05 30.29 -2.22
N LYS A 85 27.54 29.19 -1.64
CA LYS A 85 26.78 27.95 -1.53
C LYS A 85 25.43 28.32 -0.89
N PRO A 86 24.28 27.93 -1.47
CA PRO A 86 23.01 28.19 -0.81
C PRO A 86 23.05 27.48 0.55
N SER A 87 23.00 28.25 1.64
CA SER A 87 22.80 27.67 2.96
C SER A 87 21.43 27.01 2.93
N VAL A 88 21.41 25.68 2.96
CA VAL A 88 20.17 24.89 3.06
C VAL A 88 19.59 25.14 4.44
N ALA A 89 18.78 26.20 4.56
CA ALA A 89 17.94 26.36 5.74
C ALA A 89 16.99 25.15 5.80
N PRO A 90 16.71 24.59 6.99
CA PRO A 90 15.75 23.52 7.12
C PRO A 90 14.40 23.97 6.56
N SER A 91 13.73 23.07 5.83
CA SER A 91 12.42 23.36 5.26
C SER A 91 11.43 23.76 6.35
N PRO A 92 10.55 24.76 6.11
CA PRO A 92 9.59 25.20 7.11
C PRO A 92 8.73 24.05 7.64
N ILE A 93 8.41 24.09 8.93
CA ILE A 93 7.53 23.11 9.56
C ILE A 93 6.09 23.59 9.46
N VAL A 94 5.22 22.72 8.94
CA VAL A 94 3.78 22.90 8.89
C VAL A 94 3.14 22.10 10.02
N THR A 95 2.19 22.73 10.73
CA THR A 95 1.40 22.03 11.76
C THR A 95 0.12 21.49 11.15
N LEU A 96 -0.21 20.22 11.39
CA LEU A 96 -1.46 19.60 10.97
C LEU A 96 -2.29 19.18 12.18
N THR A 97 -3.58 19.46 12.14
CA THR A 97 -4.56 19.04 13.14
C THR A 97 -5.41 17.93 12.56
N VAL A 98 -5.29 16.71 13.09
CA VAL A 98 -5.82 15.48 12.48
C VAL A 98 -6.82 14.80 13.40
N GLY A 99 -7.92 14.35 12.80
CA GLY A 99 -9.01 13.65 13.47
C GLY A 99 -9.90 14.56 14.30
N ARG A 100 -11.00 13.98 14.80
CA ARG A 100 -12.02 14.70 15.57
C ARG A 100 -11.50 15.27 16.88
N GLU A 101 -10.52 14.59 17.47
CA GLU A 101 -9.85 15.03 18.70
C GLU A 101 -8.79 16.10 18.45
N GLY A 102 -8.48 16.40 17.18
CA GLY A 102 -7.53 17.44 16.80
C GLY A 102 -6.08 17.11 17.19
N ARG A 103 -5.65 15.85 17.00
CA ARG A 103 -4.28 15.43 17.29
C ARG A 103 -3.30 16.19 16.41
N LEU A 104 -2.29 16.81 17.01
CA LEU A 104 -1.32 17.63 16.30
C LEU A 104 -0.19 16.78 15.72
N PHE A 105 0.17 17.10 14.47
CA PHE A 105 1.34 16.58 13.77
C PHE A 105 2.19 17.76 13.28
N ALA A 106 3.50 17.56 13.22
CA ALA A 106 4.44 18.51 12.64
C ALA A 106 5.19 17.82 11.49
N ALA A 107 5.19 18.44 10.32
CA ALA A 107 5.84 17.89 9.13
C ALA A 107 6.59 18.98 8.36
N HIS A 108 7.67 18.62 7.70
CA HIS A 108 8.41 19.55 6.85
C HIS A 108 7.64 19.81 5.54
N GLU A 109 7.66 21.05 5.07
CA GLU A 109 6.94 21.48 3.88
C GLU A 109 7.39 20.70 2.62
N ASP A 110 8.69 20.47 2.46
CA ASP A 110 9.24 19.68 1.34
C ASP A 110 8.77 18.22 1.36
N VAL A 111 8.60 17.64 2.55
CA VAL A 111 8.07 16.28 2.71
C VAL A 111 6.60 16.23 2.29
N LEU A 112 5.80 17.23 2.70
CA LEU A 112 4.39 17.32 2.33
C LEU A 112 4.18 17.57 0.83
N PHE A 113 5.09 18.28 0.16
CA PHE A 113 4.99 18.61 -1.27
C PHE A 113 5.05 17.40 -2.21
N GLN A 114 5.47 16.23 -1.70
CA GLN A 114 5.35 14.98 -2.44
C GLN A 114 3.88 14.59 -2.71
N SER A 115 2.93 15.15 -1.96
CA SER A 115 1.50 15.05 -2.21
C SER A 115 0.99 16.30 -2.94
N PRO A 116 0.38 16.17 -4.13
CA PRO A 116 -0.25 17.30 -4.82
C PRO A 116 -1.32 18.01 -3.95
N PHE A 117 -2.03 17.24 -3.12
CA PHE A 117 -3.03 17.78 -2.19
C PHE A 117 -2.39 18.70 -1.15
N PHE A 118 -1.34 18.22 -0.45
CA PHE A 118 -0.69 19.03 0.58
C PHE A 118 0.14 20.17 0.00
N GLU A 119 0.74 20.00 -1.19
CA GLU A 119 1.41 21.08 -1.92
C GLU A 119 0.42 22.23 -2.20
N ALA A 120 -0.76 21.92 -2.73
CA ALA A 120 -1.81 22.92 -2.97
C ALA A 120 -2.30 23.56 -1.67
N ALA A 121 -2.53 22.77 -0.62
CA ALA A 121 -2.96 23.27 0.69
C ALA A 121 -1.94 24.24 1.31
N CYS A 122 -0.64 23.92 1.24
CA CYS A 122 0.42 24.78 1.76
C CYS A 122 0.59 26.07 0.96
N ARG A 123 0.42 26.01 -0.38
CA ARG A 123 0.52 27.19 -1.25
C ARG A 123 -0.67 28.14 -1.10
N GLY A 124 -1.86 27.60 -0.85
CA GLY A 124 -3.08 28.39 -0.63
C GLY A 124 -3.03 29.29 0.61
N GLN A 125 -2.13 29.02 1.56
CA GLN A 125 -2.02 29.74 2.84
C GLN A 125 -1.03 30.92 2.81
N PHE A 126 -0.58 31.35 1.64
CA PHE A 126 0.42 32.42 1.50
C PHE A 126 0.02 33.78 2.12
N PHE A 127 -1.27 34.01 2.36
CA PHE A 127 -1.79 35.25 2.95
C PHE A 127 -2.14 35.14 4.45
N GLU A 128 -2.12 33.94 5.05
CA GLU A 128 -2.39 33.76 6.48
C GLU A 128 -1.10 33.91 7.29
N SER A 129 -1.11 34.89 8.20
CA SER A 129 0.03 35.33 9.00
C SER A 129 0.71 34.21 9.78
N GLN A 130 1.99 33.98 9.48
CA GLN A 130 3.05 33.36 10.29
C GLN A 130 2.95 31.86 10.66
N SER A 131 1.83 31.15 10.46
CA SER A 131 1.83 29.68 10.67
C SER A 131 0.91 28.94 9.69
N LYS A 132 1.50 28.18 8.75
CA LYS A 132 0.76 27.25 7.90
C LYS A 132 0.14 26.15 8.77
N ARG A 133 -1.17 26.01 8.71
CA ARG A 133 -1.94 25.05 9.52
C ARG A 133 -2.94 24.31 8.67
N ILE A 134 -2.83 22.99 8.58
CA ILE A 134 -3.76 22.16 7.81
C ILE A 134 -4.66 21.38 8.76
N ALA A 135 -5.98 21.46 8.57
CA ALA A 135 -6.94 20.68 9.35
C ALA A 135 -7.49 19.51 8.54
N LEU A 136 -7.47 18.31 9.13
CA LEU A 136 -7.95 17.05 8.56
C LEU A 136 -8.92 16.37 9.54
N PRO A 137 -10.12 16.92 9.77
CA PRO A 137 -11.03 16.46 10.82
C PRO A 137 -11.61 15.05 10.58
N ASP A 138 -11.71 14.65 9.31
CA ASP A 138 -12.26 13.35 8.88
C ASP A 138 -11.20 12.26 8.72
N GLU A 139 -9.93 12.59 8.96
CA GLU A 139 -8.82 11.64 8.83
C GLU A 139 -8.49 11.01 10.19
N GLU A 140 -8.28 9.69 10.21
CA GLU A 140 -7.86 9.01 11.42
C GLU A 140 -6.36 9.27 11.69
N PRO A 141 -5.95 9.61 12.94
CA PRO A 141 -4.56 9.93 13.23
C PRO A 141 -3.58 8.80 12.90
N GLU A 142 -3.97 7.54 13.07
CA GLU A 142 -3.15 6.36 12.77
C GLU A 142 -2.96 6.19 11.26
N VAL A 143 -3.94 6.61 10.46
CA VAL A 143 -3.86 6.60 8.99
C VAL A 143 -2.94 7.72 8.52
N PHE A 144 -3.13 8.93 9.04
CA PHE A 144 -2.24 10.04 8.72
C PHE A 144 -0.80 9.78 9.18
N SER A 145 -0.61 9.13 10.34
CA SER A 145 0.71 8.69 10.78
C SER A 145 1.38 7.75 9.76
N ALA A 146 0.62 6.84 9.16
CA ALA A 146 1.12 5.94 8.12
C ALA A 146 1.47 6.69 6.82
N VAL A 147 0.61 7.62 6.41
CA VAL A 147 0.86 8.50 5.26
C VAL A 147 2.14 9.30 5.48
N LEU A 148 2.30 9.94 6.64
CA LEU A 148 3.47 10.75 6.95
C LEU A 148 4.73 9.89 7.02
N GLU A 149 4.68 8.71 7.63
CA GLU A 149 5.80 7.78 7.63
C GLU A 149 6.23 7.40 6.20
N TYR A 150 5.26 7.10 5.33
CA TYR A 150 5.51 6.85 3.91
C TYR A 150 6.18 8.03 3.23
N LEU A 151 5.74 9.26 3.46
CA LEU A 151 6.37 10.44 2.87
C LEU A 151 7.84 10.62 3.30
N TYR A 152 8.20 10.19 4.51
CA TYR A 152 9.59 10.25 4.98
C TYR A 152 10.45 9.07 4.53
N LYS A 153 9.89 7.87 4.46
CA LYS A 153 10.67 6.61 4.36
C LYS A 153 10.39 5.80 3.08
N GLY A 154 9.35 6.14 2.33
CA GLY A 154 8.84 5.36 1.20
C GLY A 154 8.08 4.09 1.61
N ASP A 155 7.87 3.86 2.90
CA ASP A 155 7.12 2.72 3.46
C ASP A 155 6.46 3.13 4.78
N TYR A 156 5.49 2.36 5.25
CA TYR A 156 4.82 2.56 6.53
C TYR A 156 4.71 1.24 7.30
N TYR A 157 4.72 1.29 8.63
CA TYR A 157 4.63 0.11 9.47
C TYR A 157 3.31 -0.67 9.25
N PRO A 158 3.32 -2.02 9.18
CA PRO A 158 4.49 -2.90 9.25
C PRO A 158 5.19 -2.97 7.88
N ARG A 159 6.50 -2.81 7.85
CA ARG A 159 7.28 -2.70 6.60
C ARG A 159 7.23 -3.97 5.75
N LEU A 160 7.41 -3.75 4.45
CA LEU A 160 7.43 -4.82 3.46
C LEU A 160 8.85 -5.38 3.30
N VAL A 161 9.05 -6.63 3.69
CA VAL A 161 10.37 -7.28 3.75
C VAL A 161 10.48 -8.35 2.67
N HIS A 162 11.58 -8.34 1.91
CA HIS A 162 11.88 -9.40 0.94
C HIS A 162 12.63 -10.54 1.62
N ASN A 163 11.99 -11.69 1.68
CA ASN A 163 12.60 -12.93 2.09
C ASN A 163 13.41 -13.50 0.91
N ARG A 164 14.72 -13.22 0.90
CA ARG A 164 15.64 -13.66 -0.17
C ARG A 164 15.69 -15.18 -0.31
N HIS A 165 15.54 -15.93 0.77
CA HIS A 165 15.63 -17.39 0.75
C HIS A 165 14.44 -18.04 0.04
N ARG A 166 13.25 -17.45 0.17
CA ARG A 166 12.01 -17.96 -0.43
C ARG A 166 11.58 -17.16 -1.67
N ASN A 167 12.37 -16.15 -2.03
CA ASN A 167 12.03 -15.14 -3.02
C ASN A 167 10.59 -14.62 -2.86
N SER A 168 10.17 -14.40 -1.61
CA SER A 168 8.81 -13.98 -1.24
C SER A 168 8.85 -12.64 -0.52
N TRP A 169 7.70 -11.98 -0.44
CA TRP A 169 7.53 -10.74 0.31
C TRP A 169 6.61 -10.98 1.49
N GLU A 170 6.99 -10.46 2.65
CA GLU A 170 6.32 -10.69 3.93
C GLU A 170 6.24 -9.37 4.69
N LEU A 171 5.27 -9.26 5.60
CA LEU A 171 5.20 -8.12 6.53
C LEU A 171 6.19 -8.36 7.68
N GLU A 172 6.87 -7.31 8.14
CA GLU A 172 7.93 -7.47 9.14
C GLU A 172 7.50 -8.15 10.45
N ASP A 173 6.22 -8.05 10.83
CA ASP A 173 5.70 -8.74 12.02
C ASP A 173 5.42 -10.22 11.79
N ALA A 174 5.13 -10.64 10.55
CA ALA A 174 5.05 -12.05 10.20
C ALA A 174 6.41 -12.75 10.37
N VAL A 175 7.50 -12.00 10.17
CA VAL A 175 8.87 -12.50 10.39
C VAL A 175 9.17 -12.69 11.88
N LYS A 176 8.77 -11.73 12.73
CA LYS A 176 8.95 -11.81 14.19
C LYS A 176 8.12 -12.93 14.85
N GLY A 177 7.02 -13.32 14.24
CA GLY A 177 6.16 -14.42 14.70
C GLY A 177 6.72 -15.83 14.47
N THR A 178 7.85 -15.97 13.79
CA THR A 178 8.54 -17.27 13.70
C THR A 178 9.50 -17.41 14.90
N PRO A 179 9.34 -18.41 15.79
CA PRO A 179 10.36 -18.73 16.76
C PRO A 179 11.56 -19.26 15.98
N GLN A 180 12.50 -18.37 15.68
CA GLN A 180 13.78 -18.74 15.12
C GLN A 180 14.48 -19.60 16.18
N SER A 181 14.67 -20.88 15.84
CA SER A 181 15.37 -21.88 16.65
C SER A 181 16.63 -21.27 17.25
N SER A 182 16.63 -21.06 18.57
CA SER A 182 17.77 -20.50 19.28
C SER A 182 18.99 -21.44 19.13
N PRO A 183 20.20 -20.93 18.86
CA PRO A 183 21.41 -21.68 19.14
C PRO A 183 21.56 -21.72 20.66
N ASN A 184 21.54 -22.95 21.20
CA ASN A 184 21.73 -23.27 22.60
C ASN A 184 22.96 -22.57 23.22
N PRO A 185 22.87 -21.87 24.37
CA PRO A 185 24.04 -21.49 25.14
C PRO A 185 24.17 -22.42 26.35
N ASP A 186 24.90 -23.52 26.15
CA ASP A 186 25.48 -24.24 27.28
C ASP A 186 26.71 -23.48 27.79
N ASN A 187 26.73 -23.32 29.11
CA ASN A 187 27.90 -23.29 29.98
C ASN A 187 28.41 -21.92 30.50
N TYR A 188 28.88 -22.00 31.76
CA TYR A 188 29.45 -20.98 32.67
C TYR A 188 28.42 -20.09 33.41
N ARG A 189 28.45 -19.91 34.74
CA ARG A 189 29.41 -20.25 35.80
C ARG A 189 28.84 -19.80 37.15
N GLY A 190 28.96 -20.65 38.16
CA GLY A 190 29.40 -20.28 39.52
C GLY A 190 28.51 -19.39 40.41
N GLY A 191 27.86 -20.03 41.39
CA GLY A 191 28.02 -19.74 42.82
C GLY A 191 27.50 -18.42 43.39
N ARG A 192 26.44 -18.51 44.22
CA ARG A 192 26.34 -17.74 45.47
C ARG A 192 25.36 -18.39 46.47
N ALA A 193 25.83 -18.58 47.69
CA ALA A 193 25.09 -19.08 48.86
C ALA A 193 24.06 -18.06 49.41
N PRO A 194 23.04 -18.49 50.19
CA PRO A 194 22.01 -17.63 50.77
C PRO A 194 22.41 -17.09 52.16
N PRO A 195 21.92 -15.91 52.57
CA PRO A 195 21.08 -15.80 53.79
C PRO A 195 20.05 -14.64 53.65
N ALA A 196 19.05 -14.36 54.49
CA ALA A 196 18.39 -14.90 55.69
C ALA A 196 17.05 -14.09 55.85
N PRO A 197 16.11 -14.51 56.71
CA PRO A 197 14.78 -13.91 56.79
C PRO A 197 14.72 -12.73 57.78
N GLY A 198 13.95 -11.69 57.42
CA GLY A 198 13.44 -10.69 58.35
C GLY A 198 13.95 -9.26 58.16
N ALA A 199 13.13 -8.41 57.52
CA ALA A 199 13.04 -6.97 57.81
C ALA A 199 11.79 -6.36 57.14
N TYR A 200 10.87 -5.91 58.01
CA TYR A 200 9.81 -4.89 57.93
C TYR A 200 9.12 -4.49 56.60
N PRO A 201 7.78 -4.26 56.62
CA PRO A 201 7.04 -3.74 55.47
C PRO A 201 7.16 -2.22 55.36
N PRO A 202 7.24 -1.62 54.15
CA PRO A 202 6.98 -0.21 53.96
C PRO A 202 5.52 0.04 53.54
N THR A 203 4.94 1.05 54.19
CA THR A 203 3.63 1.68 53.98
C THR A 203 3.38 2.15 52.53
N PRO A 204 2.10 2.32 52.10
CA PRO A 204 1.76 2.69 50.74
C PRO A 204 2.01 4.19 50.51
N LYS A 205 2.76 4.53 49.45
CA LYS A 205 2.84 5.89 48.91
C LYS A 205 2.37 5.89 47.46
N SER A 206 1.56 6.91 47.21
CA SER A 206 0.86 7.26 45.99
C SER A 206 1.79 7.61 44.83
N THR A 207 1.16 7.68 43.65
CA THR A 207 1.59 8.32 42.40
C THR A 207 2.78 7.69 41.65
N ASN A 208 2.46 6.91 40.62
CA ASN A 208 2.75 7.31 39.24
C ASN A 208 1.92 6.46 38.27
N THR A 209 0.88 7.10 37.73
CA THR A 209 0.17 6.68 36.52
C THR A 209 1.14 6.76 35.35
N THR A 210 1.92 5.70 35.14
CA THR A 210 2.40 5.41 33.80
C THR A 210 1.20 4.90 33.04
N ALA A 211 0.65 5.76 32.18
CA ALA A 211 -0.28 5.38 31.14
C ALA A 211 0.40 4.31 30.27
N THR A 212 0.28 3.07 30.72
CA THR A 212 0.44 1.90 29.89
C THR A 212 -0.76 1.98 28.98
N THR A 213 -0.56 2.55 27.81
CA THR A 213 -1.42 2.35 26.66
C THR A 213 -1.65 0.84 26.60
N THR A 214 -2.83 0.43 27.02
CA THR A 214 -3.40 -0.87 26.75
C THR A 214 -3.41 -1.01 25.25
N SER A 215 -2.31 -1.56 24.72
CA SER A 215 -2.22 -2.17 23.41
C SER A 215 -3.12 -3.39 23.48
N THR A 216 -4.42 -3.14 23.36
CA THR A 216 -5.39 -4.17 23.02
C THR A 216 -4.82 -4.86 21.79
N THR A 217 -4.58 -6.15 21.93
CA THR A 217 -4.07 -7.09 20.94
C THR A 217 -5.07 -7.26 19.78
N GLY A 218 -5.44 -6.15 19.14
CA GLY A 218 -6.08 -6.12 17.84
C GLY A 218 -4.98 -6.27 16.81
N SER A 219 -5.15 -7.23 15.91
CA SER A 219 -4.33 -7.33 14.71
C SER A 219 -4.17 -5.94 14.08
N ASP A 220 -2.93 -5.48 13.91
CA ASP A 220 -2.55 -4.23 13.21
C ASP A 220 -3.10 -4.16 11.76
N ALA A 221 -3.70 -5.26 11.29
CA ALA A 221 -4.48 -5.35 10.07
C ALA A 221 -5.77 -4.51 10.06
N THR A 222 -6.33 -4.10 11.21
CA THR A 222 -7.60 -3.37 11.25
C THR A 222 -7.53 -2.08 12.06
N ILE A 223 -8.33 -1.10 11.68
CA ILE A 223 -8.49 0.18 12.36
C ILE A 223 -9.98 0.51 12.50
N PHE A 224 -10.35 1.14 13.61
CA PHE A 224 -11.68 1.70 13.79
C PHE A 224 -11.78 3.04 13.04
N VAL A 225 -12.77 3.19 12.17
CA VAL A 225 -13.01 4.45 11.45
C VAL A 225 -14.25 5.12 12.04
N ALA A 226 -14.06 6.27 12.69
CA ALA A 226 -15.12 6.99 13.40
C ALA A 226 -16.23 7.51 12.46
N GLY A 227 -15.91 7.74 11.19
CA GLY A 227 -16.87 8.13 10.16
C GLY A 227 -17.94 7.09 9.87
N CYS A 228 -17.61 5.80 9.91
CA CYS A 228 -18.55 4.70 9.68
C CYS A 228 -18.89 3.89 10.94
N GLY A 229 -18.18 4.11 12.05
CA GLY A 229 -18.41 3.41 13.31
C GLY A 229 -18.07 1.91 13.24
N GLN A 230 -17.14 1.52 12.36
CA GLN A 230 -16.80 0.12 12.08
C GLN A 230 -15.28 -0.09 12.04
N HIS A 231 -14.87 -1.33 12.32
CA HIS A 231 -13.51 -1.79 12.03
C HIS A 231 -13.38 -2.15 10.56
N ILE A 232 -12.38 -1.54 9.92
CA ILE A 232 -12.01 -1.68 8.51
C ILE A 232 -10.55 -2.13 8.43
N LEU A 233 -10.18 -2.80 7.35
CA LEU A 233 -8.78 -3.10 7.06
C LEU A 233 -7.95 -1.82 6.97
N ARG A 234 -6.89 -1.74 7.77
CA ARG A 234 -6.04 -0.56 7.89
C ARG A 234 -5.46 -0.15 6.53
N ASP A 235 -4.93 -1.12 5.77
CA ASP A 235 -4.37 -0.89 4.43
C ASP A 235 -5.42 -0.36 3.44
N THR A 236 -6.71 -0.68 3.61
CA THR A 236 -7.79 -0.11 2.78
C THR A 236 -8.01 1.36 3.07
N VAL A 237 -8.02 1.74 4.35
CA VAL A 237 -8.21 3.14 4.75
C VAL A 237 -7.02 3.97 4.28
N ILE A 238 -5.80 3.43 4.41
CA ILE A 238 -4.57 4.05 3.89
C ILE A 238 -4.63 4.18 2.37
N TYR A 239 -5.11 3.17 1.65
CA TYR A 239 -5.30 3.25 0.19
C TYR A 239 -6.26 4.40 -0.17
N CYS A 240 -7.39 4.53 0.53
CA CYS A 240 -8.36 5.60 0.26
C CYS A 240 -7.80 6.98 0.62
N ALA A 241 -7.01 7.09 1.69
CA ALA A 241 -6.28 8.32 2.03
C ALA A 241 -5.25 8.67 0.95
N ALA A 242 -4.50 7.68 0.46
CA ALA A 242 -3.54 7.86 -0.61
C ALA A 242 -4.18 8.35 -1.92
N GLU A 243 -5.40 7.87 -2.24
CA GLU A 243 -6.20 8.43 -3.34
C GLU A 243 -6.53 9.91 -3.11
N ARG A 244 -7.06 10.27 -1.93
CA ARG A 244 -7.38 11.67 -1.59
C ARG A 244 -6.16 12.58 -1.66
N TYR A 245 -5.00 12.08 -1.27
CA TYR A 245 -3.74 12.83 -1.23
C TYR A 245 -2.93 12.73 -2.53
N GLY A 246 -3.40 12.02 -3.55
CA GLY A 246 -2.71 11.89 -4.83
C GLY A 246 -1.40 11.10 -4.77
N LEU A 247 -1.29 10.12 -3.86
CA LEU A 247 -0.10 9.31 -3.61
C LEU A 247 -0.23 7.92 -4.26
N GLU A 248 -0.05 7.84 -5.58
CA GLU A 248 -0.29 6.62 -6.35
C GLU A 248 0.63 5.43 -5.97
N GLU A 249 1.90 5.70 -5.61
CA GLU A 249 2.80 4.63 -5.13
C GLU A 249 2.37 4.09 -3.75
N LEU A 250 1.84 4.95 -2.88
CA LEU A 250 1.28 4.53 -1.59
C LEU A 250 0.05 3.65 -1.79
N LYS A 251 -0.81 3.94 -2.78
CA LYS A 251 -1.92 3.06 -3.14
C LYS A 251 -1.43 1.66 -3.52
N ARG A 252 -0.41 1.57 -4.37
CA ARG A 252 0.17 0.27 -4.78
C ARG A 252 0.77 -0.47 -3.59
N LEU A 253 1.51 0.23 -2.73
CA LEU A 253 2.09 -0.32 -1.52
C LEU A 253 1.03 -0.87 -0.57
N ALA A 254 -0.03 -0.10 -0.31
CA ALA A 254 -1.10 -0.49 0.58
C ALA A 254 -1.88 -1.71 0.09
N LEU A 255 -2.21 -1.72 -1.21
CA LEU A 255 -2.87 -2.88 -1.82
C LEU A 255 -2.02 -4.15 -1.74
N ARG A 256 -0.69 -4.00 -1.91
CA ARG A 256 0.26 -5.10 -1.79
C ARG A 256 0.35 -5.64 -0.36
N LYS A 257 0.44 -4.75 0.64
CA LYS A 257 0.46 -5.12 2.07
C LYS A 257 -0.84 -5.82 2.48
N GLN A 258 -1.98 -5.30 2.03
CA GLN A 258 -3.28 -5.92 2.27
C GLN A 258 -3.34 -7.37 1.76
N GLY A 259 -2.76 -7.63 0.59
CA GLY A 259 -2.67 -8.98 0.01
C GLY A 259 -1.85 -9.98 0.82
N LEU A 260 -1.00 -9.51 1.75
CA LEU A 260 -0.19 -10.34 2.65
C LEU A 260 -0.86 -10.59 4.00
N GLN A 261 -1.95 -9.88 4.31
CA GLN A 261 -2.70 -10.08 5.54
C GLN A 261 -3.41 -11.45 5.52
N SER A 262 -3.42 -12.12 6.66
CA SER A 262 -4.07 -13.42 6.84
C SER A 262 -4.88 -13.45 8.15
N GLY A 263 -5.83 -14.38 8.26
CA GLY A 263 -6.66 -14.50 9.46
C GLY A 263 -7.72 -13.40 9.65
N VAL A 264 -8.00 -12.61 8.61
CA VAL A 264 -9.00 -11.53 8.66
C VAL A 264 -10.42 -12.12 8.59
N ASP A 265 -11.29 -11.64 9.48
CA ASP A 265 -12.71 -11.99 9.48
C ASP A 265 -13.43 -11.58 8.18
N VAL A 266 -14.34 -12.42 7.69
CA VAL A 266 -15.07 -12.17 6.45
C VAL A 266 -16.01 -10.97 6.51
N GLY A 267 -16.60 -10.68 7.68
CA GLY A 267 -17.37 -9.46 7.89
C GLY A 267 -16.50 -8.21 7.75
N THR A 268 -15.29 -8.24 8.29
CA THR A 268 -14.30 -7.16 8.13
C THR A 268 -13.90 -6.97 6.66
N ILE A 269 -13.64 -8.06 5.91
CA ILE A 269 -13.36 -7.98 4.47
C ILE A 269 -14.52 -7.29 3.73
N LEU A 270 -15.76 -7.65 4.04
CA LEU A 270 -16.94 -7.11 3.36
C LEU A 270 -17.18 -5.64 3.70
N ARG A 271 -17.07 -5.25 4.97
CA ARG A 271 -17.14 -3.83 5.37
C ARG A 271 -16.02 -3.02 4.72
N SER A 272 -14.82 -3.58 4.60
CA SER A 272 -13.69 -2.91 3.96
C SER A 272 -13.89 -2.75 2.44
N ALA A 273 -14.49 -3.74 1.78
CA ALA A 273 -14.89 -3.62 0.38
C ALA A 273 -15.94 -2.51 0.19
N GLN A 274 -16.96 -2.45 1.06
CA GLN A 274 -17.96 -1.39 1.00
C GLN A 274 -17.35 0.00 1.26
N TYR A 275 -16.44 0.11 2.23
CA TYR A 275 -15.69 1.33 2.50
C TYR A 275 -14.89 1.78 1.27
N ALA A 276 -14.17 0.86 0.62
CA ALA A 276 -13.44 1.14 -0.63
C ALA A 276 -14.36 1.70 -1.72
N TYR A 277 -15.52 1.09 -1.94
CA TYR A 277 -16.49 1.56 -2.92
C TYR A 277 -17.06 2.96 -2.61
N ALA A 278 -17.21 3.30 -1.34
CA ALA A 278 -17.70 4.60 -0.92
C ALA A 278 -16.64 5.71 -0.97
N HIS A 279 -15.34 5.37 -0.89
CA HIS A 279 -14.25 6.33 -0.75
C HIS A 279 -13.26 6.34 -1.92
N THR A 280 -13.58 5.65 -3.02
CA THR A 280 -12.80 5.67 -4.27
C THR A 280 -13.70 5.86 -5.49
N PRO A 281 -13.24 6.56 -6.53
CA PRO A 281 -14.03 6.77 -7.75
C PRO A 281 -14.28 5.46 -8.50
N ASP A 282 -15.26 5.48 -9.41
CA ASP A 282 -15.59 4.32 -10.26
C ASP A 282 -14.45 3.87 -11.18
N SER A 283 -13.49 4.76 -11.45
CA SER A 283 -12.28 4.47 -12.20
C SER A 283 -11.25 3.63 -11.43
N ASP A 284 -11.37 3.47 -10.10
CA ASP A 284 -10.44 2.65 -9.31
C ASP A 284 -10.74 1.15 -9.47
N SER A 285 -10.36 0.63 -10.63
CA SER A 285 -10.53 -0.78 -10.97
C SER A 285 -9.62 -1.70 -10.15
N ARG A 286 -8.46 -1.23 -9.67
CA ARG A 286 -7.47 -2.09 -8.99
C ARG A 286 -7.96 -2.55 -7.62
N LEU A 287 -8.37 -1.61 -6.76
CA LEU A 287 -8.85 -1.95 -5.42
C LEU A 287 -10.15 -2.74 -5.50
N ARG A 288 -11.05 -2.34 -6.41
CA ARG A 288 -12.34 -3.02 -6.62
C ARG A 288 -12.12 -4.46 -7.09
N ALA A 289 -11.32 -4.67 -8.14
CA ALA A 289 -11.01 -6.02 -8.63
C ALA A 289 -10.33 -6.89 -7.56
N HIS A 290 -9.45 -6.32 -6.75
CA HIS A 290 -8.82 -7.02 -5.63
C HIS A 290 -9.87 -7.54 -4.63
N TYR A 291 -10.82 -6.70 -4.24
CA TYR A 291 -11.90 -7.11 -3.33
C TYR A 291 -12.84 -8.15 -3.94
N LEU A 292 -13.24 -7.98 -5.20
CA LEU A 292 -14.09 -8.95 -5.89
C LEU A 292 -13.40 -10.33 -5.96
N ALA A 293 -12.13 -10.36 -6.36
CA ALA A 293 -11.34 -11.60 -6.39
C ALA A 293 -11.19 -12.23 -5.00
N LEU A 294 -10.94 -11.42 -3.97
CA LEU A 294 -10.84 -11.87 -2.58
C LEU A 294 -12.16 -12.50 -2.09
N ILE A 295 -13.29 -11.86 -2.34
CA ILE A 295 -14.62 -12.35 -1.95
C ILE A 295 -14.94 -13.66 -2.70
N ILE A 296 -14.72 -13.72 -4.02
CA ILE A 296 -14.96 -14.93 -4.84
C ILE A 296 -14.10 -16.11 -4.36
N ARG A 297 -12.83 -15.84 -4.01
CA ARG A 297 -11.91 -16.85 -3.45
C ARG A 297 -12.38 -17.36 -2.08
N CYS A 298 -12.94 -16.48 -1.25
CA CYS A 298 -13.42 -16.79 0.10
C CYS A 298 -14.92 -17.17 0.14
N ARG A 299 -15.58 -17.39 -1.00
CA ARG A 299 -17.04 -17.59 -1.10
C ARG A 299 -17.64 -18.66 -0.18
N LYS A 300 -16.90 -19.76 0.08
CA LYS A 300 -17.37 -20.84 0.98
C LYS A 300 -17.53 -20.34 2.42
N THR A 301 -16.61 -19.48 2.87
CA THR A 301 -16.65 -18.89 4.21
C THR A 301 -17.80 -17.91 4.33
N PHE A 302 -17.99 -17.05 3.32
CA PHE A 302 -19.12 -16.11 3.24
C PHE A 302 -20.49 -16.82 3.24
N LYS A 303 -20.60 -17.93 2.51
CA LYS A 303 -21.84 -18.73 2.49
C LYS A 303 -22.18 -19.30 3.87
N ARG A 304 -21.17 -19.74 4.64
CA ARG A 304 -21.37 -20.33 5.96
C ARG A 304 -21.68 -19.28 7.04
N SER A 305 -21.10 -18.08 6.95
CA SER A 305 -21.29 -17.03 7.94
C SER A 305 -22.63 -16.30 7.81
N GLY A 306 -23.28 -16.33 6.63
CA GLY A 306 -24.50 -15.57 6.35
C GLY A 306 -24.27 -14.07 6.16
N THR A 307 -23.07 -13.56 6.48
CA THR A 307 -22.73 -12.13 6.41
C THR A 307 -22.97 -11.51 5.05
N MET A 308 -22.68 -12.23 3.95
CA MET A 308 -22.95 -11.74 2.60
C MET A 308 -24.45 -11.55 2.35
N GLN A 309 -25.29 -12.48 2.81
CA GLN A 309 -26.75 -12.37 2.63
C GLN A 309 -27.28 -11.15 3.37
N THR A 310 -26.92 -10.99 4.65
CA THR A 310 -27.36 -9.87 5.48
C THR A 310 -27.00 -8.54 4.82
N GLU A 311 -25.75 -8.34 4.42
CA GLU A 311 -25.31 -7.06 3.83
C GLU A 311 -25.94 -6.81 2.44
N MET A 312 -26.15 -7.86 1.63
CA MET A 312 -26.83 -7.73 0.34
C MET A 312 -28.30 -7.33 0.50
N GLU A 313 -28.99 -7.83 1.53
CA GLU A 313 -30.37 -7.45 1.85
C GLU A 313 -30.46 -6.01 2.37
N HIS A 314 -29.46 -5.53 3.11
CA HIS A 314 -29.34 -4.12 3.49
C HIS A 314 -29.10 -3.22 2.28
N GLY A 315 -28.33 -3.69 1.29
CA GLY A 315 -28.08 -2.98 0.04
C GLY A 315 -27.14 -1.78 0.20
N GLY A 316 -27.32 -0.73 -0.62
CA GLY A 316 -26.60 0.54 -0.47
C GLY A 316 -25.19 0.61 -1.06
N SER A 317 -24.72 -0.44 -1.73
CA SER A 317 -23.39 -0.46 -2.36
C SER A 317 -23.41 -1.05 -3.78
N LYS A 318 -22.73 -0.37 -4.73
CA LYS A 318 -22.48 -0.90 -6.09
C LYS A 318 -21.62 -2.17 -6.08
N LEU A 319 -20.94 -2.45 -4.96
CA LEU A 319 -20.17 -3.67 -4.74
C LEU A 319 -20.94 -4.93 -5.13
N PHE A 320 -22.21 -5.04 -4.75
CA PHE A 320 -22.97 -6.27 -4.96
C PHE A 320 -23.32 -6.51 -6.42
N PHE A 321 -23.59 -5.44 -7.18
CA PHE A 321 -23.77 -5.55 -8.62
C PHE A 321 -22.47 -5.98 -9.31
N ASP A 322 -21.36 -5.33 -8.98
CA ASP A 322 -20.06 -5.69 -9.56
C ASP A 322 -19.62 -7.11 -9.16
N LEU A 323 -19.96 -7.55 -7.94
CA LEU A 323 -19.72 -8.91 -7.46
C LEU A 323 -20.55 -9.94 -8.22
N PHE A 324 -21.82 -9.64 -8.50
CA PHE A 324 -22.64 -10.50 -9.36
C PHE A 324 -22.01 -10.68 -10.74
N VAL A 325 -21.64 -9.58 -11.41
CA VAL A 325 -21.00 -9.62 -12.72
C VAL A 325 -19.68 -10.40 -12.68
N ALA A 326 -18.84 -10.15 -11.67
CA ALA A 326 -17.57 -10.84 -11.51
C ALA A 326 -17.74 -12.34 -11.24
N MET A 327 -18.77 -12.75 -10.50
CA MET A 327 -19.09 -14.16 -10.29
C MET A 327 -19.56 -14.86 -11.57
N CYS A 328 -20.38 -14.20 -12.39
CA CYS A 328 -20.79 -14.73 -13.69
C CYS A 328 -19.58 -14.97 -14.61
N ASN A 329 -18.72 -13.96 -14.77
CA ASN A 329 -17.50 -14.09 -15.56
C ASN A 329 -16.59 -15.21 -15.03
N HIS A 330 -16.46 -15.33 -13.70
CA HIS A 330 -15.67 -16.40 -13.09
C HIS A 330 -16.27 -17.79 -13.34
N LEU A 331 -17.59 -17.94 -13.37
CA LEU A 331 -18.26 -19.20 -13.70
C LEU A 331 -18.02 -19.59 -15.16
N ASP A 332 -18.15 -18.62 -16.08
CA ASP A 332 -17.88 -18.83 -17.51
C ASP A 332 -16.44 -19.27 -17.72
N ASP A 333 -15.47 -18.61 -17.07
CA ASP A 333 -14.07 -19.02 -17.10
C ASP A 333 -13.90 -20.46 -16.60
N VAL A 334 -14.48 -20.84 -15.46
CA VAL A 334 -14.37 -22.20 -14.91
C VAL A 334 -14.96 -23.24 -15.87
N ILE A 335 -16.09 -22.94 -16.51
CA ILE A 335 -16.74 -23.80 -17.49
C ILE A 335 -15.85 -23.97 -18.72
N ASP A 336 -15.31 -22.90 -19.26
CA ASP A 336 -14.42 -22.94 -20.43
C ASP A 336 -13.13 -23.73 -20.15
N HIS A 337 -12.53 -23.55 -18.97
CA HIS A 337 -11.37 -24.33 -18.54
C HIS A 337 -11.70 -25.82 -18.38
N SER A 338 -12.92 -26.16 -17.96
CA SER A 338 -13.38 -27.55 -17.85
C SER A 338 -13.60 -28.19 -19.22
N ASN A 339 -14.19 -27.44 -20.17
CA ASN A 339 -14.46 -27.88 -21.53
C ASN A 339 -13.19 -27.96 -22.41
N ALA A 340 -12.17 -27.16 -22.11
CA ALA A 340 -10.86 -27.25 -22.77
C ALA A 340 -10.08 -28.51 -22.35
N ARG A 341 -10.38 -29.06 -21.17
CA ARG A 341 -9.71 -30.26 -20.62
C ARG A 341 -10.39 -31.57 -21.02
N THR A 342 -11.61 -31.54 -21.54
CA THR A 342 -12.25 -32.73 -22.12
C THR A 342 -11.78 -32.90 -23.57
N PRO A 343 -10.96 -33.92 -23.89
CA PRO A 343 -10.57 -34.16 -25.28
C PRO A 343 -11.82 -34.48 -26.09
N LYS A 344 -11.98 -33.79 -27.23
CA LYS A 344 -13.00 -34.15 -28.21
C LYS A 344 -12.65 -35.52 -28.77
N THR A 345 -13.35 -36.56 -28.33
CA THR A 345 -13.34 -37.86 -29.00
C THR A 345 -13.88 -37.63 -30.41
N VAL A 346 -13.00 -37.78 -31.40
CA VAL A 346 -13.36 -37.79 -32.83
C VAL A 346 -13.83 -39.18 -33.21
#